data_AF-A0A1V2NQB0-F1
#
_entry.id   AF-A0A1V2NQB0-F1
#
_cell.length_a   1.000
_cell.length_b   1.000
_cell.length_c   1.000
_cell.angle_alpha   90.00
_cell.angle_beta   90.00
_cell.angle_gamma   90.00
#
_symmetry.space_group_name_H-M   'P 1'
#
loop_
_entity.id
_entity.type
_entity.pdbx_description
1 polymer ?
#
loop_
_entity_poly.entity_id
_entity_poly.type
_entity_poly.pdbx_seq_one_letter_code
_entity_poly.pdbx_strand_id
1 'polypeptide(L)'
;MSSPTTRAPHWRRPFALIRENRRTYAIITGSTYGLFAIGFVIGLLFPALPAARAATLATDGTGDLVGAVAASAPLFALVILAVNVLRLSLLTIVVPSLIVPFAGLAFFAYWLVETGITLVPSTPLTWVAMIPHSLTVLIELQAYALVALGAFLLGRAWLRPAQVGAPTRRAGYLRGLTSLGILSIPAFVLLVIGAVWEAYSLRYLVFPLSEVLL
;
A
#
# COMPACT_ATOMS: atom_id res chain seq x y z
N MET A 1 -9.90 -12.81 44.70
CA MET A 1 -10.79 -12.01 43.84
C MET A 1 -10.09 -11.75 42.52
N SER A 2 -10.44 -12.51 41.49
CA SER A 2 -9.91 -12.35 40.13
C SER A 2 -10.71 -11.25 39.41
N SER A 3 -10.08 -10.11 39.15
CA SER A 3 -10.66 -9.02 38.36
C SER A 3 -11.05 -9.53 36.96
N PRO A 4 -12.22 -9.15 36.43
CA PRO A 4 -12.59 -9.48 35.06
C PRO A 4 -11.68 -8.70 34.13
N THR A 5 -10.76 -9.39 33.44
CA THR A 5 -10.01 -8.81 32.32
C THR A 5 -11.01 -8.48 31.21
N THR A 6 -11.45 -7.23 31.16
CA THR A 6 -12.23 -6.69 30.05
C THR A 6 -11.37 -6.78 28.79
N ARG A 7 -11.59 -7.84 28.00
CA ARG A 7 -10.97 -7.99 26.67
C ARG A 7 -11.37 -6.76 25.85
N ALA A 8 -10.38 -5.97 25.44
CA ALA A 8 -10.64 -4.83 24.57
C ALA A 8 -11.41 -5.31 23.31
N PRO A 9 -12.42 -4.54 22.86
CA PRO A 9 -13.19 -4.87 21.66
C PRO A 9 -12.29 -5.16 20.46
N HIS A 10 -12.65 -6.15 19.64
CA HIS A 10 -11.82 -6.63 18.52
C HIS A 10 -11.43 -5.52 17.53
N TRP A 11 -12.32 -4.55 17.29
CA TRP A 11 -12.09 -3.39 16.42
C TRP A 11 -11.08 -2.38 16.97
N ARG A 12 -10.82 -2.36 18.29
CA ARG A 12 -9.81 -1.48 18.91
C ARG A 12 -8.39 -2.05 18.82
N ARG A 13 -8.25 -3.33 18.50
CA ARG A 13 -6.95 -4.02 18.50
C ARG A 13 -5.93 -3.42 17.52
N PRO A 14 -6.29 -3.06 16.28
CA PRO A 14 -5.33 -2.42 15.38
C PRO A 14 -4.84 -1.07 15.93
N PHE A 15 -5.73 -0.23 16.46
CA PHE A 15 -5.37 1.05 17.07
C PHE A 15 -4.48 0.89 18.30
N ALA A 16 -4.74 -0.12 19.13
CA ALA A 16 -3.88 -0.45 20.26
C ALA A 16 -2.47 -0.84 19.80
N LEU A 17 -2.34 -1.72 18.79
CA LEU A 17 -1.05 -2.12 18.23
C LEU A 17 -0.28 -0.93 17.63
N ILE A 18 -0.96 -0.05 16.91
CA ILE A 18 -0.35 1.17 16.35
C ILE A 18 0.14 2.07 17.49
N ARG A 19 -0.68 2.28 18.52
CA ARG A 19 -0.32 3.13 19.67
C ARG A 19 0.87 2.57 20.46
N GLU A 20 0.91 1.26 20.69
CA GLU A 20 2.03 0.56 21.33
C GLU A 20 3.33 0.70 20.52
N ASN A 21 3.23 0.85 19.20
CA ASN A 21 4.37 0.96 18.29
C ASN A 21 4.44 2.34 17.61
N ARG A 22 3.94 3.40 18.26
CA ARG A 22 3.76 4.74 17.64
C ARG A 22 4.99 5.30 16.95
N ARG A 23 6.18 5.08 17.52
CA ARG A 23 7.44 5.57 16.96
C ARG A 23 7.79 4.82 15.68
N THR A 24 7.70 3.49 15.71
CA THR A 24 7.91 2.64 14.54
C THR A 24 6.89 2.95 13.45
N TYR A 25 5.63 3.11 13.83
CA TYR A 25 4.57 3.52 12.91
C TYR A 25 4.89 4.87 12.25
N ALA A 26 5.25 5.89 13.03
CA ALA A 26 5.62 7.20 12.49
C ALA A 26 6.83 7.13 11.54
N ILE A 27 7.85 6.33 11.85
CA ILE A 27 9.02 6.13 10.97
C ILE A 27 8.61 5.42 9.68
N ILE A 28 7.83 4.35 9.76
CA ILE A 28 7.37 3.60 8.58
C ILE A 28 6.51 4.50 7.70
N THR A 29 5.50 5.17 8.27
CA THR A 29 4.65 6.09 7.53
C THR A 29 5.46 7.22 6.89
N GLY A 30 6.34 7.88 7.65
CA GLY A 30 7.20 8.93 7.13
C GLY A 30 8.13 8.45 6.01
N SER A 31 8.70 7.24 6.15
CA SER A 31 9.53 6.63 5.11
C SER A 31 8.72 6.25 3.87
N THR A 32 7.50 5.74 4.05
CA THR A 32 6.60 5.38 2.95
C THR A 32 6.32 6.59 2.05
N TYR A 33 5.85 7.69 2.64
CA TYR A 33 5.58 8.90 1.88
C TYR A 33 6.86 9.59 1.38
N GLY A 34 7.92 9.59 2.19
CA GLY A 34 9.20 10.19 1.83
C GLY A 34 9.86 9.51 0.63
N LEU A 35 9.93 8.18 0.62
CA LEU A 35 10.50 7.42 -0.50
C LEU A 35 9.67 7.57 -1.77
N PHE A 36 8.34 7.55 -1.65
CA PHE A 36 7.46 7.85 -2.76
C PHE A 36 7.71 9.24 -3.35
N ALA A 37 7.77 10.27 -2.50
CA ALA A 37 8.02 11.64 -2.92
C ALA A 37 9.40 11.81 -3.56
N ILE A 38 10.43 11.14 -3.03
CA ILE A 38 11.77 11.10 -3.65
C ILE A 38 11.69 10.50 -5.05
N GLY A 39 11.00 9.36 -5.22
CA GLY A 39 10.78 8.75 -6.52
C GLY A 39 10.06 9.70 -7.49
N PHE A 40 9.02 10.37 -7.03
CA PHE A 40 8.27 11.34 -7.83
C PHE A 40 9.14 12.53 -8.27
N VAL A 41 9.95 13.08 -7.37
CA VAL A 41 10.92 14.14 -7.72
C VAL A 41 11.95 13.65 -8.73
N ILE A 42 12.47 12.42 -8.58
CA ILE A 42 13.37 11.81 -9.56
C ILE A 42 12.68 11.72 -10.93
N GLY A 43 11.43 11.25 -11.00
CA GLY A 43 10.68 11.19 -12.27
C GLY A 43 10.48 12.56 -12.92
N LEU A 44 10.30 13.62 -12.13
CA LEU A 44 10.21 15.00 -12.62
C LEU A 44 11.55 15.50 -13.19
N LEU A 45 12.66 15.18 -12.52
CA LEU A 45 14.00 15.59 -12.96
C LEU A 45 14.50 14.78 -14.16
N PHE A 46 14.01 13.55 -14.34
CA PHE A 46 14.43 12.63 -15.39
C PHE A 46 13.22 12.06 -16.16
N PRO A 47 12.55 12.87 -17.00
CA PRO A 47 11.31 12.49 -17.70
C PRO A 47 11.47 11.34 -18.70
N ALA A 48 12.71 10.98 -19.06
CA ALA A 48 12.99 9.76 -19.83
C ALA A 48 12.66 8.47 -19.07
N LEU A 49 12.71 8.47 -17.73
CA LEU A 49 12.43 7.28 -16.91
C LEU A 49 10.94 6.89 -16.94
N PRO A 50 9.98 7.81 -16.66
CA PRO A 50 8.56 7.51 -16.84
C PRO A 50 8.21 7.10 -18.28
N ALA A 51 8.79 7.77 -19.28
CA ALA A 51 8.54 7.48 -20.70
C ALA A 51 8.99 6.06 -21.10
N ALA A 52 10.17 5.63 -20.65
CA ALA A 52 10.67 4.28 -20.89
C ALA A 52 9.75 3.21 -20.29
N ARG A 53 9.18 3.48 -19.10
CA ARG A 53 8.24 2.55 -18.44
C ARG A 53 6.87 2.50 -19.12
N ALA A 54 6.36 3.64 -19.57
CA ALA A 54 5.12 3.69 -20.34
C ALA A 54 5.23 2.88 -21.65
N ALA A 55 6.38 2.93 -22.32
CA ALA A 55 6.63 2.15 -23.53
C ALA A 55 6.62 0.63 -23.29
N THR A 56 7.18 0.15 -22.16
CA THR A 56 7.15 -1.27 -21.79
C THR A 56 5.72 -1.76 -21.50
N LEU A 57 4.89 -0.94 -20.86
CA LEU A 57 3.50 -1.28 -20.54
C LEU A 57 2.60 -1.34 -21.79
N ALA A 58 2.88 -0.55 -22.82
CA ALA A 58 2.11 -0.54 -24.07
C ALA A 58 2.35 -1.79 -24.94
N THR A 59 3.54 -2.40 -24.83
CA THR A 59 3.93 -3.59 -25.62
C THR A 59 3.34 -4.91 -25.11
N ASP A 60 2.74 -4.94 -23.91
CA ASP A 60 2.24 -6.17 -23.27
C ASP A 60 0.78 -6.56 -23.67
N GLY A 61 0.20 -5.93 -24.69
CA GLY A 61 -1.09 -6.36 -25.29
C GLY A 61 -2.33 -6.21 -24.39
N THR A 62 -2.23 -5.50 -23.28
CA THR A 62 -3.28 -5.38 -22.24
C THR A 62 -4.36 -4.33 -22.55
N GLY A 63 -4.23 -3.59 -23.66
CA GLY A 63 -5.07 -2.43 -24.00
C GLY A 63 -6.56 -2.73 -24.14
N ASP A 64 -6.92 -3.81 -24.84
CA ASP A 64 -8.33 -4.15 -25.11
C ASP A 64 -9.06 -4.71 -23.87
N LEU A 65 -8.35 -5.45 -23.02
CA LEU A 65 -8.86 -5.93 -21.73
C LEU A 65 -9.07 -4.77 -20.74
N VAL A 66 -8.16 -3.80 -20.71
CA VAL A 66 -8.28 -2.59 -19.87
C VAL A 66 -9.45 -1.72 -20.34
N GLY A 67 -9.66 -1.58 -21.65
CA GLY A 67 -10.81 -0.87 -22.21
C GLY A 67 -12.16 -1.49 -21.82
N ALA A 68 -12.27 -2.82 -21.89
CA ALA A 68 -13.48 -3.54 -21.48
C ALA A 68 -13.73 -3.51 -19.97
N VAL A 69 -12.67 -3.57 -19.15
CA VAL A 69 -12.75 -3.47 -17.68
C VAL A 69 -13.11 -2.03 -17.25
N ALA A 70 -12.57 -1.01 -17.91
CA ALA A 70 -12.87 0.40 -17.63
C ALA A 70 -14.32 0.79 -17.96
N ALA A 71 -15.01 0.02 -18.81
CA ALA A 71 -16.43 0.24 -19.11
C ALA A 71 -17.34 0.03 -17.89
N SER A 72 -16.88 -0.72 -16.87
CA SER A 72 -17.59 -0.99 -15.62
C SER A 72 -16.74 -0.56 -14.41
N ALA A 73 -17.09 0.57 -13.79
CA ALA A 73 -16.39 1.06 -12.59
C ALA A 73 -16.30 0.01 -11.46
N PRO A 74 -17.34 -0.80 -11.18
CA PRO A 74 -17.21 -1.89 -10.19
C PRO A 74 -16.18 -2.96 -10.57
N LEU A 75 -16.14 -3.38 -11.84
CA LEU A 75 -15.17 -4.38 -12.30
C LEU A 75 -13.75 -3.80 -12.23
N PHE A 76 -13.57 -2.55 -12.64
CA PHE A 76 -12.29 -1.88 -12.54
C PHE A 76 -11.81 -1.71 -11.10
N ALA A 77 -12.68 -1.35 -10.17
CA ALA A 77 -12.38 -1.33 -8.74
C ALA A 77 -11.93 -2.70 -8.22
N LEU A 78 -12.58 -3.78 -8.64
CA LEU A 78 -12.16 -5.15 -8.27
C LEU A 78 -10.78 -5.50 -8.80
N VAL A 79 -10.44 -5.09 -10.03
CA VAL A 79 -9.10 -5.30 -10.59
C VAL A 79 -8.05 -4.51 -9.82
N ILE A 80 -8.29 -3.22 -9.54
CA ILE A 80 -7.40 -2.38 -8.73
C ILE A 80 -7.16 -3.03 -7.36
N LEU A 81 -8.25 -3.41 -6.68
CA LEU A 81 -8.19 -4.08 -5.38
C LEU A 81 -7.38 -5.38 -5.45
N ALA A 82 -7.62 -6.22 -6.46
CA ALA A 82 -6.90 -7.49 -6.63
C ALA A 82 -5.40 -7.26 -6.84
N VAL A 83 -5.01 -6.29 -7.68
CA VAL A 83 -3.60 -5.95 -7.90
C VAL A 83 -2.96 -5.43 -6.61
N ASN A 84 -3.61 -4.52 -5.89
CA ASN A 84 -3.06 -3.94 -4.67
C ASN A 84 -2.95 -4.94 -3.51
N VAL A 85 -3.91 -5.86 -3.40
CA VAL A 85 -3.87 -6.92 -2.39
C VAL A 85 -2.85 -7.99 -2.74
N LEU A 86 -2.88 -8.52 -3.97
CA LEU A 86 -2.04 -9.66 -4.34
C LEU A 86 -0.63 -9.23 -4.67
N ARG A 87 -0.45 -8.29 -5.60
CA ARG A 87 0.88 -7.92 -6.10
C ARG A 87 1.63 -7.08 -5.09
N LEU A 88 0.98 -6.05 -4.54
CA LEU A 88 1.67 -5.09 -3.69
C LEU A 88 1.71 -5.57 -2.24
N SER A 89 0.56 -5.82 -1.62
CA SER A 89 0.55 -6.21 -0.22
C SER A 89 1.14 -7.61 -0.02
N LEU A 90 0.64 -8.61 -0.74
CA LEU A 90 1.03 -10.00 -0.50
C LEU A 90 2.42 -10.33 -1.08
N LEU A 91 2.62 -10.19 -2.40
CA LEU A 91 3.85 -10.63 -3.06
C LEU A 91 5.06 -9.72 -2.79
N THR A 92 4.85 -8.42 -2.58
CA THR A 92 5.97 -7.48 -2.35
C THR A 92 6.30 -7.35 -0.86
N ILE A 93 5.30 -7.24 0.02
CA ILE A 93 5.53 -6.99 1.46
C ILE A 93 5.47 -8.27 2.30
N VAL A 94 4.37 -9.01 2.23
CA VAL A 94 4.08 -10.08 3.19
C VAL A 94 4.92 -11.33 2.90
N VAL A 95 4.84 -11.90 1.69
CA VAL A 95 5.49 -13.17 1.35
C VAL A 95 7.01 -13.13 1.58
N PRO A 96 7.75 -12.11 1.11
CA PRO A 96 9.17 -12.04 1.40
C PRO A 96 9.46 -11.95 2.90
N SER A 97 8.63 -11.23 3.66
CA SER A 97 8.77 -11.07 5.12
C SER A 97 8.41 -12.33 5.93
N LEU A 98 7.57 -13.22 5.38
CA LEU A 98 7.27 -14.53 5.98
C LEU A 98 8.48 -15.47 5.89
N ILE A 99 9.31 -15.32 4.84
CA ILE A 99 10.44 -16.21 4.57
C ILE A 99 11.74 -15.65 5.17
N VAL A 100 11.98 -14.35 5.02
CA VAL A 100 13.17 -13.65 5.52
C VAL A 100 12.73 -12.43 6.31
N PRO A 101 13.10 -12.30 7.60
CA PRO A 101 12.74 -11.15 8.41
C PRO A 101 13.05 -9.82 7.69
N PHE A 102 12.05 -8.95 7.60
CA PHE A 102 12.13 -7.61 7.00
C PHE A 102 12.38 -7.55 5.48
N ALA A 103 12.54 -8.66 4.76
CA ALA A 103 12.83 -8.62 3.33
C ALA A 103 11.76 -7.85 2.53
N GLY A 104 10.49 -8.00 2.91
CA GLY A 104 9.41 -7.25 2.27
C GLY A 104 9.49 -5.74 2.48
N LEU A 105 10.13 -5.25 3.54
CA LEU A 105 10.37 -3.81 3.72
C LEU A 105 11.37 -3.27 2.70
N ALA A 106 12.39 -4.06 2.35
CA ALA A 106 13.37 -3.68 1.34
C ALA A 106 12.73 -3.67 -0.06
N PHE A 107 11.98 -4.72 -0.41
CA PHE A 107 11.24 -4.77 -1.67
C PHE A 107 10.21 -3.64 -1.77
N PHE A 108 9.50 -3.35 -0.67
CA PHE A 108 8.55 -2.25 -0.61
C PHE A 108 9.21 -0.89 -0.77
N ALA A 109 10.37 -0.65 -0.12
CA ALA A 109 11.10 0.60 -0.26
C ALA A 109 11.56 0.84 -1.71
N TYR A 110 12.09 -0.19 -2.38
CA TYR A 110 12.43 -0.13 -3.79
C TYR A 110 11.19 0.15 -4.65
N TRP A 111 10.11 -0.58 -4.41
CA TRP A 111 8.84 -0.41 -5.12
C TRP A 111 8.26 1.00 -4.96
N LEU A 112 8.34 1.61 -3.77
CA LEU A 112 7.86 2.97 -3.53
C LEU A 112 8.56 4.01 -4.39
N VAL A 113 9.89 3.92 -4.49
CA VAL A 113 10.69 4.84 -5.32
C VAL A 113 10.33 4.65 -6.79
N GLU A 114 10.30 3.40 -7.25
CA GLU A 114 9.92 3.04 -8.61
C GLU A 114 8.51 3.55 -8.98
N THR A 115 7.54 3.34 -8.10
CA THR A 115 6.17 3.81 -8.29
C THR A 115 6.09 5.34 -8.31
N GLY A 116 6.82 6.01 -7.42
CA GLY A 116 6.94 7.47 -7.43
C GLY A 116 7.43 7.99 -8.78
N ILE A 117 8.49 7.37 -9.33
CA ILE A 117 9.01 7.72 -10.67
C ILE A 117 7.92 7.49 -11.73
N THR A 118 7.26 6.33 -11.71
CA THR A 118 6.28 5.97 -12.76
C THR A 118 5.01 6.80 -12.76
N LEU A 119 4.62 7.36 -11.61
CA LEU A 119 3.39 8.15 -11.48
C LEU A 119 3.54 9.60 -11.95
N VAL A 120 4.74 10.02 -12.35
CA VAL A 120 4.95 11.36 -12.91
C VAL A 120 4.21 11.50 -14.25
N PRO A 121 3.22 12.40 -14.36
CA PRO A 121 2.45 12.55 -15.59
C PRO A 121 3.27 13.17 -16.72
N SER A 122 3.04 12.68 -17.94
CA SER A 122 3.74 13.14 -19.15
C SER A 122 2.90 14.03 -20.05
N THR A 123 1.59 14.15 -19.80
CA THR A 123 0.66 14.95 -20.59
C THR A 123 -0.26 15.81 -19.71
N PRO A 124 -0.80 16.95 -20.21
CA PRO A 124 -1.74 17.78 -19.46
C PRO A 124 -2.97 17.00 -18.95
N LEU A 125 -3.53 16.11 -19.77
CA LEU A 125 -4.65 15.25 -19.38
C LEU A 125 -4.29 14.34 -18.19
N THR A 126 -3.11 13.72 -18.22
CA THR A 126 -2.65 12.87 -17.12
C THR A 126 -2.35 13.67 -15.85
N TRP A 127 -1.98 14.95 -15.96
CA TRP A 127 -1.86 15.85 -14.81
C TRP A 127 -3.22 16.15 -14.18
N VAL A 128 -4.26 16.38 -14.98
CA VAL A 128 -5.63 16.54 -14.48
C VAL A 128 -6.10 15.25 -13.79
N ALA A 129 -5.83 14.09 -14.38
CA ALA A 129 -6.17 12.79 -13.78
C ALA A 129 -5.47 12.53 -12.43
N MET A 130 -4.28 13.13 -12.20
CA MET A 130 -3.59 13.04 -10.91
C MET A 130 -4.31 13.74 -9.77
N ILE A 131 -5.19 14.70 -10.03
CA ILE A 131 -5.92 15.41 -8.98
C ILE A 131 -6.77 14.41 -8.15
N PRO A 132 -7.73 13.68 -8.73
CA PRO A 132 -8.46 12.66 -7.98
C PRO A 132 -7.60 11.46 -7.57
N HIS A 133 -6.63 11.06 -8.41
CA HIS A 133 -5.76 9.90 -8.12
C HIS A 133 -4.83 10.15 -6.93
N SER A 134 -4.45 11.40 -6.64
CA SER A 134 -3.64 11.74 -5.47
C SER A 134 -4.27 11.28 -4.14
N LEU A 135 -5.60 11.31 -4.04
CA LEU A 135 -6.31 10.80 -2.88
C LEU A 135 -6.24 9.27 -2.81
N THR A 136 -6.34 8.57 -3.96
CA THR A 136 -6.09 7.13 -4.03
C THR A 136 -4.69 6.80 -3.52
N VAL A 137 -3.67 7.46 -4.05
CA VAL A 137 -2.27 7.26 -3.64
C VAL A 137 -2.10 7.46 -2.15
N LEU A 138 -2.68 8.52 -1.57
CA LEU A 138 -2.63 8.76 -0.14
C LEU A 138 -3.24 7.60 0.67
N ILE A 139 -4.43 7.14 0.27
CA ILE A 139 -5.14 6.04 0.94
C ILE A 139 -4.36 4.73 0.83
N GLU A 140 -3.83 4.41 -0.35
CA GLU A 140 -3.09 3.18 -0.61
C GLU A 140 -1.74 3.15 0.11
N LEU A 141 -0.98 4.25 0.06
CA LEU A 141 0.28 4.36 0.81
C LEU A 141 0.05 4.18 2.31
N GLN A 142 -1.06 4.70 2.83
CA GLN A 142 -1.44 4.46 4.22
C GLN A 142 -1.79 2.99 4.51
N ALA A 143 -2.46 2.31 3.58
CA ALA A 143 -2.72 0.88 3.70
C ALA A 143 -1.40 0.08 3.72
N TYR A 144 -0.49 0.37 2.80
CA TYR A 144 0.80 -0.31 2.73
C TYR A 144 1.68 -0.02 3.95
N ALA A 145 1.64 1.20 4.51
CA ALA A 145 2.33 1.52 5.76
C ALA A 145 1.86 0.63 6.93
N LEU A 146 0.56 0.29 7.00
CA LEU A 146 0.04 -0.63 8.01
C LEU A 146 0.52 -2.07 7.79
N VAL A 147 0.54 -2.54 6.54
CA VAL A 147 1.08 -3.86 6.19
C VAL A 147 2.59 -3.94 6.48
N ALA A 148 3.34 -2.89 6.14
CA ALA A 148 4.76 -2.76 6.43
C ALA A 148 5.03 -2.74 7.95
N LEU A 149 4.20 -2.04 8.74
CA LEU A 149 4.27 -2.14 10.21
C LEU A 149 4.07 -3.58 10.66
N GLY A 150 3.07 -4.30 10.12
CA GLY A 150 2.85 -5.71 10.42
C GLY A 150 4.06 -6.59 10.09
N ALA A 151 4.67 -6.39 8.91
CA ALA A 151 5.88 -7.10 8.48
C ALA A 151 7.08 -6.81 9.37
N PHE A 152 7.25 -5.56 9.81
CA PHE A 152 8.27 -5.19 10.80
C PHE A 152 8.05 -5.90 12.13
N LEU A 153 6.81 -5.91 12.65
CA LEU A 153 6.47 -6.57 13.90
C LEU A 153 6.70 -8.08 13.83
N LEU A 154 6.38 -8.71 12.69
CA LEU A 154 6.69 -10.11 12.41
C LEU A 154 8.19 -10.38 12.50
N GLY A 155 9.01 -9.63 11.76
CA GLY A 155 10.47 -9.79 11.77
C GLY A 155 11.07 -9.59 13.17
N ARG A 156 10.60 -8.56 13.89
CA ARG A 156 11.05 -8.28 15.27
C ARG A 156 10.69 -9.42 16.23
N ALA A 157 9.45 -9.91 16.18
CA ALA A 157 8.97 -10.99 17.05
C ALA A 157 9.67 -12.33 16.75
N TRP A 158 10.00 -12.59 15.49
CA TRP A 158 10.72 -13.78 15.07
C TRP A 158 12.18 -13.76 15.56
N LEU A 159 12.90 -12.66 15.35
CA LEU A 159 14.32 -12.56 15.74
C LEU A 159 14.52 -12.36 17.24
N ARG A 160 13.58 -11.68 17.91
CA ARG A 160 13.67 -11.32 19.33
C ARG A 160 12.38 -11.71 20.07
N PRO A 161 12.09 -13.02 20.24
CA PRO A 161 10.85 -13.49 20.87
C PRO A 161 10.65 -12.98 22.30
N ALA A 162 11.73 -12.73 23.05
CA ALA A 162 11.67 -12.16 24.39
C ALA A 162 11.03 -10.76 24.42
N GLN A 163 11.20 -9.94 23.37
CA GLN A 163 10.60 -8.59 23.29
C GLN A 163 9.07 -8.63 23.19
N VAL A 164 8.51 -9.76 22.76
CA VAL A 164 7.06 -9.98 22.69
C VAL A 164 6.59 -10.96 23.76
N GLY A 165 7.41 -11.28 24.76
CA GLY A 165 7.09 -12.23 25.83
C GLY A 165 6.82 -13.66 25.33
N ALA A 166 7.42 -14.06 24.22
CA ALA A 166 7.30 -15.40 23.66
C ALA A 166 8.45 -16.29 24.12
N PRO A 167 8.19 -17.55 24.53
CA PRO A 167 9.23 -18.44 25.04
C PRO A 167 10.14 -18.98 23.94
N THR A 168 9.68 -19.01 22.69
CA THR A 168 10.42 -19.57 21.55
C THR A 168 10.27 -18.70 20.31
N ARG A 169 11.19 -18.86 19.34
CA ARG A 169 11.09 -18.18 18.04
C ARG A 169 9.82 -18.54 17.27
N ARG A 170 9.34 -19.78 17.37
CA ARG A 170 8.06 -20.22 16.76
C ARG A 170 6.88 -19.49 17.37
N ALA A 171 6.83 -19.39 18.71
CA ALA A 171 5.78 -18.62 19.39
C ALA A 171 5.88 -17.12 19.06
N GLY A 172 7.09 -16.58 18.93
CA GLY A 172 7.33 -15.20 18.48
C GLY A 172 6.81 -14.96 17.06
N TYR A 173 7.11 -15.87 16.13
CA TYR A 173 6.62 -15.82 14.75
C TYR A 173 5.09 -15.82 14.68
N LEU A 174 4.42 -16.73 15.41
CA LEU A 174 2.94 -16.77 15.44
C LEU A 174 2.31 -15.50 16.03
N ARG A 175 2.93 -14.92 17.07
CA ARG A 175 2.49 -13.62 17.61
C ARG A 175 2.69 -12.50 16.58
N GLY A 176 3.83 -12.49 15.90
CA GLY A 176 4.10 -11.57 14.80
C GLY A 176 3.10 -11.68 13.65
N LEU A 177 2.76 -12.91 13.25
CA LEU A 177 1.75 -13.19 12.22
C LEU A 177 0.36 -12.72 12.65
N THR A 178 0.04 -12.87 13.94
CA THR A 178 -1.20 -12.34 14.51
C THR A 178 -1.24 -10.81 14.42
N SER A 179 -0.16 -10.11 14.79
CA SER A 179 -0.07 -8.65 14.66
C SER A 179 -0.18 -8.20 13.21
N LEU A 180 0.48 -8.89 12.28
CA LEU A 180 0.36 -8.64 10.84
C LEU A 180 -1.10 -8.79 10.39
N GLY A 181 -1.76 -9.92 10.70
CA GLY A 181 -3.16 -10.15 10.34
C GLY A 181 -4.11 -9.10 10.91
N ILE A 182 -3.91 -8.65 12.15
CA ILE A 182 -4.72 -7.58 12.76
C ILE A 182 -4.53 -6.24 12.02
N LEU A 183 -3.31 -5.89 11.62
CA LEU A 183 -3.02 -4.66 10.87
C LEU A 183 -3.46 -4.74 9.40
N SER A 184 -3.52 -5.95 8.83
CA SER A 184 -4.04 -6.16 7.47
C SER A 184 -5.53 -5.86 7.35
N ILE A 185 -6.32 -5.93 8.44
CA ILE A 185 -7.76 -5.61 8.41
C ILE A 185 -8.00 -4.14 8.04
N PRO A 186 -7.51 -3.13 8.80
CA PRO A 186 -7.68 -1.74 8.41
C PRO A 186 -6.96 -1.41 7.10
N ALA A 187 -5.82 -2.06 6.79
CA ALA A 187 -5.17 -1.89 5.50
C ALA A 187 -6.09 -2.32 4.34
N PHE A 188 -6.73 -3.48 4.45
CA PHE A 188 -7.67 -3.98 3.44
C PHE A 188 -8.87 -3.05 3.28
N VAL A 189 -9.42 -2.52 4.38
CA VAL A 189 -10.50 -1.51 4.31
C VAL A 189 -10.05 -0.27 3.55
N LEU A 190 -8.84 0.24 3.80
CA LEU A 190 -8.30 1.36 3.04
C LEU A 190 -8.13 1.03 1.56
N LEU A 191 -7.64 -0.17 1.21
CA LEU A 191 -7.52 -0.60 -0.19
C LEU A 191 -8.87 -0.68 -0.89
N VAL A 192 -9.92 -1.15 -0.21
CA VAL A 192 -11.29 -1.15 -0.76
C VAL A 192 -11.77 0.28 -1.02
N ILE A 193 -11.59 1.18 -0.05
CA ILE A 193 -11.96 2.59 -0.19
C ILE A 193 -11.19 3.24 -1.36
N GLY A 194 -9.88 3.02 -1.43
CA GLY A 194 -9.01 3.52 -2.50
C GLY A 194 -9.45 3.02 -3.87
N ALA A 195 -9.69 1.71 -4.01
CA ALA A 195 -10.09 1.10 -5.28
C ALA A 195 -11.45 1.59 -5.77
N VAL A 196 -12.43 1.74 -4.87
CA VAL A 196 -13.74 2.32 -5.21
C VAL A 196 -13.60 3.79 -5.60
N TRP A 197 -12.86 4.57 -4.81
CA TRP A 197 -12.62 5.97 -5.10
C TRP A 197 -11.95 6.16 -6.46
N GLU A 198 -10.88 5.41 -6.74
CA GLU A 198 -10.13 5.49 -7.99
C GLU A 198 -11.01 5.16 -9.19
N ALA A 199 -11.72 4.03 -9.16
CA ALA A 199 -12.51 3.60 -10.30
C ALA A 199 -13.63 4.59 -10.64
N TYR A 200 -14.30 5.14 -9.63
CA TYR A 200 -15.37 6.11 -9.85
C TYR A 200 -14.83 7.49 -10.21
N SER A 201 -13.74 7.94 -9.59
CA SER A 201 -13.15 9.25 -9.91
C SER A 201 -12.57 9.30 -11.32
N LEU A 202 -11.93 8.23 -11.78
CA LEU A 202 -11.46 8.12 -13.17
C LEU A 202 -12.62 8.19 -14.17
N ARG A 203 -13.74 7.52 -13.87
CA ARG A 203 -14.91 7.50 -14.74
C ARG A 203 -15.70 8.82 -14.76
N TYR A 204 -15.86 9.46 -13.60
CA TYR A 204 -16.83 10.55 -13.44
C TYR A 204 -16.20 11.93 -13.19
N LEU A 205 -14.93 12.00 -12.76
CA LEU A 205 -14.29 13.29 -12.44
C LEU A 205 -13.26 13.72 -13.47
N VAL A 206 -12.51 12.79 -14.07
CA VAL A 206 -11.42 13.17 -14.99
C VAL A 206 -11.91 13.95 -16.20
N PHE A 207 -12.95 13.48 -16.88
CA PHE A 207 -13.49 14.17 -18.06
C PHE A 207 -14.07 15.56 -17.75
N PRO A 208 -14.96 15.74 -16.75
CA PRO A 208 -15.40 17.08 -16.37
C PRO A 208 -14.27 18.00 -15.92
N LEU A 209 -13.27 17.48 -15.20
CA LEU A 209 -12.12 18.28 -14.79
C LEU A 209 -11.26 18.70 -15.99
N SER A 210 -11.11 17.84 -17.00
CA SER A 210 -10.33 18.20 -18.19
C SER A 210 -10.99 19.31 -18.99
N GLU A 211 -12.32 19.30 -19.13
CA GLU A 211 -13.07 20.38 -19.82
C GLU A 211 -12.95 21.74 -19.12
N VAL A 212 -12.70 21.76 -17.81
CA VAL A 212 -12.59 22.99 -17.02
C VAL A 212 -11.16 23.52 -16.96
N LEU A 213 -10.16 22.64 -17.01
CA LEU A 213 -8.76 22.97 -16.73
C LEU A 213 -7.85 23.01 -17.97
N LEU A 214 -8.29 22.46 -19.12
CA LEU A 214 -7.55 22.45 -20.38
C LEU A 214 -8.28 23.28 -21.44
#